data_AF-A0A350WZY7-F1
#
_entry.id   AF-A0A350WZY7-F1
#
_cell.length_a   1.000
_cell.length_b   1.000
_cell.length_c   1.000
_cell.angle_alpha   90.00
_cell.angle_beta   90.00
_cell.angle_gamma   90.00
#
_symmetry.space_group_name_H-M   'P 1'
#
loop_
_entity.id
_entity.type
_entity.pdbx_description
1 polymer ?
#
loop_
_entity_poly.entity_id
_entity_poly.type
_entity_poly.pdbx_seq_one_letter_code
_entity_poly.pdbx_strand_id
1 'polypeptide(L)'
;IDIEQDGTVYILHDDSECIKKAVAMIEDIVREVEVGKIYLGKVVRIEKFGAFVEIFPGQDGLVHISQLAEERVAKTEDVVAVGDEILVKATEVDDRGRVNLSRKEAMREKAQA
;
A
#
# COMPACT_ATOMS: atom_id res chain seq x y z
N ILE A 1 -25.79 11.31 0.13
CA ILE A 1 -24.57 11.07 -0.68
C ILE A 1 -25.09 10.69 -2.04
N ASP A 2 -24.82 11.52 -3.04
CA ASP A 2 -25.11 11.21 -4.43
C ASP A 2 -23.78 10.94 -5.14
N ILE A 3 -23.75 9.91 -5.99
CA ILE A 3 -22.53 9.44 -6.67
C ILE A 3 -22.83 9.45 -8.16
N GLU A 4 -22.19 10.37 -8.89
CA GLU A 4 -22.30 10.42 -10.33
C GLU A 4 -21.34 9.43 -11.02
N GLN A 5 -21.67 9.02 -12.25
CA GLN A 5 -20.88 8.02 -12.99
C GLN A 5 -19.48 8.53 -13.40
N ASP A 6 -19.21 9.82 -13.22
CA ASP A 6 -17.92 10.45 -13.47
C ASP A 6 -16.98 10.45 -12.25
N GLY A 7 -17.45 9.94 -11.09
CA GLY A 7 -16.68 9.90 -9.85
C GLY A 7 -16.89 11.11 -8.94
N THR A 8 -17.76 12.06 -9.30
CA THR A 8 -18.08 13.20 -8.43
C THR A 8 -19.02 12.75 -7.31
N VAL A 9 -18.60 12.96 -6.05
CA VAL A 9 -19.38 12.62 -4.85
C VAL A 9 -19.92 13.89 -4.20
N TYR A 10 -21.25 14.02 -4.12
CA TYR A 10 -21.91 15.15 -3.49
C TYR A 10 -22.36 14.79 -2.06
N ILE A 11 -21.84 15.51 -1.07
CA ILE A 11 -22.20 15.39 0.35
C ILE A 11 -23.02 16.62 0.75
N LEU A 12 -24.30 16.41 1.04
CA LEU A 12 -25.23 17.46 1.47
C LEU A 12 -25.65 17.17 2.92
N HIS A 13 -25.35 18.10 3.83
CA HIS A 13 -25.82 18.08 5.23
C HIS A 13 -25.95 19.53 5.72
N ASP A 14 -26.84 19.78 6.68
CA ASP A 14 -27.04 21.08 7.35
C ASP A 14 -25.92 21.43 8.36
N ASP A 15 -25.08 20.47 8.73
CA ASP A 15 -24.00 20.63 9.70
C ASP A 15 -22.63 20.53 9.01
N SER A 16 -21.87 21.63 9.04
CA SER A 16 -20.54 21.72 8.45
C SER A 16 -19.51 20.80 9.12
N GLU A 17 -19.70 20.42 10.39
CA GLU A 17 -18.80 19.47 11.07
C GLU A 17 -19.00 18.04 10.54
N CYS A 18 -20.24 17.67 10.25
CA CYS A 18 -20.57 16.38 9.64
C CYS A 18 -20.08 16.29 8.21
N ILE A 19 -20.16 17.37 7.42
CA ILE A 19 -19.58 17.42 6.07
C ILE A 19 -18.07 17.18 6.13
N LYS A 20 -17.36 17.88 7.02
CA LYS A 20 -15.90 17.68 7.17
C LYS A 20 -15.53 16.25 7.57
N LYS A 21 -16.29 15.63 8.49
CA LYS A 21 -16.07 14.23 8.87
C LYS A 21 -16.34 13.26 7.72
N ALA A 22 -17.39 13.51 6.94
CA ALA A 22 -17.73 12.69 5.78
C ALA A 22 -16.68 12.82 4.66
N VAL A 23 -16.21 14.04 4.37
CA VAL A 23 -15.09 14.27 3.44
C VAL A 23 -13.83 13.56 3.93
N ALA A 24 -13.47 13.73 5.21
CA ALA A 24 -12.29 13.07 5.77
C ALA A 24 -12.39 11.55 5.73
N MET A 25 -13.56 10.96 5.99
CA MET A 25 -13.78 9.51 5.85
C MET A 25 -13.65 9.05 4.41
N ILE A 26 -14.20 9.79 3.44
CA ILE A 26 -14.08 9.44 2.03
C ILE A 26 -12.63 9.60 1.55
N GLU A 27 -11.94 10.67 1.95
CA GLU A 27 -10.51 10.83 1.67
C GLU A 27 -9.67 9.72 2.30
N ASP A 28 -9.97 9.26 3.51
CA ASP A 28 -9.25 8.14 4.14
C ASP A 28 -9.51 6.80 3.43
N ILE A 29 -10.71 6.61 2.86
CA ILE A 29 -11.07 5.42 2.08
C ILE A 29 -10.47 5.48 0.66
N VAL A 30 -10.37 6.68 0.07
CA VAL A 30 -9.89 6.92 -1.30
C VAL A 30 -8.39 7.27 -1.31
N ARG A 31 -7.71 7.22 -0.16
CA ARG A 31 -6.25 7.33 -0.07
C ARG A 31 -5.62 6.13 -0.75
N GLU A 32 -5.45 6.26 -2.05
CA GLU A 32 -4.71 5.30 -2.85
C GLU A 32 -3.23 5.45 -2.53
N VAL A 33 -2.57 4.31 -2.35
CA VAL A 33 -1.12 4.26 -2.27
C VAL A 33 -0.52 4.93 -3.51
N GLU A 34 0.15 6.07 -3.30
CA GLU A 34 0.85 6.75 -4.38
C GLU A 34 2.01 5.88 -4.89
N VAL A 35 1.91 5.49 -6.15
CA VAL A 35 2.98 4.82 -6.88
C VAL A 35 4.22 5.71 -6.87
N GLY A 36 5.36 5.14 -6.46
CA GLY A 36 6.63 5.84 -6.35
C GLY A 36 6.97 6.30 -4.94
N LYS A 37 6.05 6.22 -3.97
CA LYS A 37 6.38 6.49 -2.56
C LYS A 37 6.87 5.25 -1.82
N ILE A 38 7.74 5.48 -0.86
CA ILE A 38 8.20 4.47 0.10
C ILE A 38 7.28 4.51 1.31
N TYR A 39 6.80 3.34 1.70
CA TYR A 39 6.00 3.15 2.88
C TYR A 39 6.64 2.13 3.81
N LEU A 40 6.34 2.25 5.10
CA LEU A 40 6.65 1.23 6.09
C LEU A 40 5.43 0.31 6.17
N GLY A 41 5.59 -0.93 5.71
CA GLY A 41 4.51 -1.90 5.72
C GLY A 41 4.84 -3.09 6.61
N LYS A 42 3.80 -3.69 7.21
CA LYS A 42 3.93 -4.84 8.10
C LYS A 42 3.61 -6.14 7.36
N VAL A 43 4.49 -7.11 7.44
CA VAL A 43 4.27 -8.42 6.80
C VAL A 43 3.13 -9.16 7.51
N VAL A 44 2.01 -9.37 6.81
CA VAL A 44 0.86 -10.12 7.35
C VAL A 44 0.94 -11.60 6.99
N ARG A 45 1.52 -11.92 5.83
CA ARG A 45 1.62 -13.32 5.34
C ARG A 45 2.81 -13.48 4.41
N ILE A 46 3.38 -14.68 4.38
CA ILE A 46 4.52 -15.01 3.52
C ILE A 46 4.17 -16.25 2.71
N GLU A 47 4.53 -16.23 1.43
CA GLU A 47 4.40 -17.33 0.48
C GLU A 47 5.75 -17.63 -0.17
N LYS A 48 5.86 -18.77 -0.87
CA LYS A 48 7.12 -19.20 -1.50
C LYS A 48 7.59 -18.29 -2.64
N PHE A 49 6.70 -17.50 -3.22
CA PHE A 49 6.98 -16.60 -4.34
C PHE A 49 6.93 -15.11 -3.96
N GLY A 50 6.57 -14.77 -2.72
CA GLY A 50 6.46 -13.39 -2.27
C GLY A 50 5.96 -13.23 -0.83
N ALA A 51 5.87 -12.00 -0.36
CA ALA A 51 5.35 -11.65 0.95
C ALA A 51 4.22 -10.61 0.82
N PHE A 52 3.15 -10.81 1.56
CA PHE A 52 2.06 -9.86 1.70
C PHE A 52 2.36 -8.93 2.86
N VAL A 53 2.31 -7.63 2.56
CA VAL A 53 2.69 -6.54 3.45
C VAL A 53 1.53 -5.57 3.47
N GLU A 54 0.94 -5.38 4.65
CA GLU A 54 -0.09 -4.40 4.87
C GLU A 54 0.56 -3.02 5.06
N ILE A 55 0.17 -2.05 4.22
CA ILE A 55 0.71 -0.68 4.27
C ILE A 55 -0.29 0.26 4.94
N PHE A 56 -1.56 0.11 4.57
CA PHE A 56 -2.69 0.88 5.10
C PHE A 56 -3.86 -0.06 5.38
N PRO A 57 -4.78 0.31 6.29
CA PRO A 57 -5.96 -0.51 6.59
C PRO A 57 -6.82 -0.71 5.34
N GLY A 58 -6.88 -1.95 4.84
CA GLY A 58 -7.60 -2.31 3.62
C GLY A 58 -6.75 -2.28 2.33
N GLN A 59 -5.46 -1.95 2.43
CA GLN A 59 -4.53 -1.94 1.31
C GLN A 59 -3.37 -2.90 1.55
N ASP A 60 -3.49 -4.07 0.92
CA ASP A 60 -2.48 -5.12 0.92
C ASP A 60 -1.50 -4.93 -0.23
N GLY A 61 -0.21 -5.00 0.08
CA GLY A 61 0.86 -4.98 -0.89
C GLY A 61 1.52 -6.34 -1.06
N LEU A 62 1.84 -6.73 -2.29
CA LEU A 62 2.60 -7.94 -2.59
C LEU A 62 4.04 -7.57 -2.95
N VAL A 63 4.99 -8.12 -2.20
CA VAL A 63 6.42 -8.05 -2.51
C VAL A 63 6.84 -9.37 -3.15
N HIS A 64 7.27 -9.35 -4.41
CA HIS A 64 7.77 -10.55 -5.07
C HIS A 64 9.12 -11.00 -4.50
N ILE A 65 9.41 -12.31 -4.48
CA ILE A 65 10.69 -12.84 -3.97
C ILE A 65 11.91 -12.24 -4.68
N SER A 66 11.76 -11.93 -5.97
CA SER A 66 12.80 -11.28 -6.78
C SER A 66 13.00 -9.79 -6.46
N GLN A 67 12.05 -9.17 -5.76
CA GLN A 67 12.08 -7.76 -5.37
C GLN A 67 12.48 -7.57 -3.90
N LEU A 68 12.66 -8.67 -3.14
CA LEU A 68 13.13 -8.65 -1.75
C LEU A 68 14.63 -8.43 -1.64
N ALA A 69 15.41 -9.09 -2.49
CA ALA A 69 16.85 -8.91 -2.57
C ALA A 69 17.34 -9.17 -4.00
N GLU A 70 18.47 -8.56 -4.35
CA GLU A 70 19.13 -8.73 -5.65
C GLU A 70 19.86 -10.09 -5.77
N GLU A 71 20.03 -10.76 -4.63
CA GLU A 71 20.66 -12.05 -4.46
C GLU A 71 19.64 -13.19 -4.58
N ARG A 72 20.11 -14.41 -4.86
CA ARG A 72 19.25 -15.59 -5.00
C ARG A 72 18.73 -16.02 -3.63
N VAL A 73 17.60 -15.45 -3.22
CA VAL A 73 16.92 -15.81 -1.96
C VAL A 73 16.31 -17.21 -2.11
N ALA A 74 16.77 -18.16 -1.29
CA ALA A 74 16.24 -19.53 -1.30
C ALA A 74 14.86 -19.64 -0.63
N LYS A 75 14.60 -18.80 0.38
CA LYS A 75 13.31 -18.69 1.08
C LYS A 75 13.01 -17.25 1.46
N THR A 76 11.82 -16.80 1.10
CA THR A 76 11.24 -15.52 1.52
C THR A 76 11.22 -15.37 3.04
N GLU A 77 10.94 -16.45 3.77
CA GLU A 77 10.85 -16.52 5.24
C GLU A 77 12.17 -16.23 5.97
N ASP A 78 13.33 -16.38 5.30
CA ASP A 78 14.63 -16.06 5.90
C ASP A 78 14.96 -14.56 5.82
N VAL A 79 14.28 -13.81 4.93
CA VAL A 79 14.53 -12.38 4.67
C VAL A 79 13.46 -11.48 5.29
N VAL A 80 12.24 -12.00 5.41
CA VAL A 80 11.10 -11.33 6.00
C VAL A 80 10.36 -12.31 6.90
N ALA A 81 9.91 -11.84 8.06
CA ALA A 81 9.12 -12.64 8.99
C ALA A 81 7.70 -12.07 9.10
N VAL A 82 6.73 -12.93 9.45
CA VAL A 82 5.35 -12.45 9.70
C VAL A 82 5.38 -11.52 10.91
N GLY A 83 4.83 -10.33 10.75
CA GLY A 83 4.81 -9.26 11.73
C GLY A 83 5.98 -8.28 11.63
N ASP A 84 6.94 -8.52 10.74
CA ASP A 84 8.09 -7.64 10.53
C ASP A 84 7.71 -6.37 9.77
N GLU A 85 8.35 -5.25 10.08
CA GLU A 85 8.11 -3.96 9.46
C GLU A 85 9.20 -3.67 8.43
N ILE A 86 8.82 -3.66 7.15
CA ILE A 86 9.76 -3.45 6.05
C ILE A 86 9.41 -2.20 5.25
N LEU A 87 10.45 -1.50 4.80
CA LEU A 87 10.31 -0.39 3.87
C LEU A 87 10.12 -0.95 2.46
N VAL A 88 9.05 -0.51 1.83
CA VAL A 88 8.58 -1.00 0.53
C VAL A 88 8.16 0.18 -0.33
N LYS A 89 8.57 0.19 -1.60
CA LYS A 89 8.14 1.21 -2.55
C LYS A 89 6.96 0.69 -3.34
N ALA A 90 5.89 1.45 -3.40
CA ALA A 90 4.76 1.13 -4.27
C ALA A 90 5.16 1.33 -5.73
N THR A 91 5.09 0.28 -6.54
CA THR A 91 5.41 0.34 -7.97
C THR A 91 4.17 0.36 -8.85
N GLU A 92 3.07 -0.23 -8.39
CA GLU A 92 1.82 -0.31 -9.14
C GLU A 92 0.66 -0.56 -8.16
N VAL A 93 -0.53 -0.08 -8.49
CA VAL A 93 -1.77 -0.37 -7.75
C VAL A 93 -2.77 -0.96 -8.74
N ASP A 94 -3.31 -2.13 -8.41
CA ASP A 94 -4.36 -2.82 -9.16
C ASP A 94 -5.74 -2.32 -8.68
N ASP A 95 -6.74 -2.26 -9.56
CA ASP A 95 -8.14 -1.85 -9.27
C ASP A 95 -8.80 -2.65 -8.12
N ARG A 96 -8.21 -3.80 -7.75
CA ARG A 96 -8.63 -4.61 -6.59
C ARG A 96 -8.03 -4.14 -5.26
N GLY A 97 -7.32 -3.01 -5.23
CA GLY A 97 -6.66 -2.46 -4.04
C GLY A 97 -5.32 -3.12 -3.70
N ARG A 98 -4.82 -4.02 -4.55
CA ARG A 98 -3.53 -4.70 -4.34
C ARG A 98 -2.38 -3.84 -4.86
N VAL A 99 -1.39 -3.59 -4.02
CA VAL A 99 -0.22 -2.78 -4.38
C VAL A 99 0.95 -3.70 -4.70
N ASN A 100 1.54 -3.59 -5.89
CA ASN A 100 2.85 -4.21 -6.11
C ASN A 100 3.91 -3.37 -5.40
N LEU A 101 4.70 -4.06 -4.57
CA LEU A 101 5.73 -3.45 -3.76
C LEU A 101 7.10 -3.97 -4.14
N SER A 102 8.08 -3.06 -4.17
CA SER A 102 9.49 -3.41 -4.32
C SER A 102 10.31 -2.89 -3.15
N ARG A 103 10.97 -3.82 -2.44
CA ARG A 103 11.97 -3.48 -1.42
C ARG A 103 13.27 -3.00 -2.05
N LYS A 104 13.63 -3.54 -3.22
CA LYS A 104 14.83 -3.14 -3.98
C LYS A 104 14.81 -1.67 -4.38
N GLU A 105 13.68 -1.20 -4.91
CA GLU A 105 13.52 0.20 -5.30
C GLU A 105 13.54 1.14 -4.08
N ALA A 106 12.91 0.73 -2.97
CA ALA A 106 12.96 1.49 -1.72
C ALA A 106 14.40 1.66 -1.21
N MET A 107 15.23 0.60 -1.30
CA MET A 107 16.63 0.65 -0.91
C MET A 107 17.49 1.50 -1.87
N ARG A 108 17.19 1.47 -3.18
CA ARG A 108 17.88 2.28 -4.19
C ARG A 108 17.65 3.78 -3.98
N GLU A 109 16.42 4.16 -3.70
CA GLU A 109 16.03 5.56 -3.54
C GLU A 109 16.54 6.12 -2.20
N LYS A 110 16.55 5.32 -1.13
CA LYS A 110 17.24 5.67 0.14
C LYS A 110 18.75 5.83 0.00
N ALA A 111 19.38 5.18 -0.98
CA ALA A 111 20.80 5.32 -1.26
C ALA A 111 21.12 6.51 -2.19
N GLN A 112 20.11 7.10 -2.82
CA GLN A 112 20.24 8.25 -3.73
C GLN A 112 19.78 9.58 -3.13
N ALA A 113 19.21 9.57 -1.91
CA ALA A 113 18.85 10.76 -1.12
C ALA A 113 19.92 11.07 -0.07
#